data_AF-A9BBT7-F1
#
_entry.id   AF-A9BBT7-F1
#
_cell.length_a   1.000
_cell.length_b   1.000
_cell.length_c   1.000
_cell.angle_alpha   90.00
_cell.angle_beta   90.00
_cell.angle_gamma   90.00
#
_symmetry.space_group_name_H-M   'P 1'
#
loop_
_entity.id
_entity.type
_entity.pdbx_description
1 polymer ?
#
loop_
_entity_poly.entity_id
_entity_poly.type
_entity_poly.pdbx_seq_one_letter_code
_entity_poly.pdbx_strand_id
1 'polypeptide(L)'
;MPDSPSDSENNFTKNKLSSLEQVSKASLTEAKWIDNSGEAVEKVFGFNQNAELVNGRAAMFGFLMLVITEIVFGGQATTHSIFGIG
;
A
#
# COMPACT_ATOMS: atom_id res chain seq x y z
N MET A 1 18.06 -40.95 35.95
CA MET A 1 17.11 -40.55 34.89
C MET A 1 16.95 -39.06 35.01
N PRO A 2 17.24 -38.25 33.97
CA PRO A 2 16.96 -36.82 34.01
C PRO A 2 15.45 -36.61 33.86
N ASP A 3 14.85 -35.85 34.76
CA ASP A 3 13.44 -35.45 34.69
C ASP A 3 13.23 -34.60 33.43
N SER A 4 12.38 -35.08 32.53
CA SER A 4 12.03 -34.37 31.30
C SER A 4 11.46 -32.99 31.65
N PRO A 5 12.04 -31.88 31.17
CA PRO A 5 11.47 -30.58 31.43
C PRO A 5 10.16 -30.44 30.65
N SER A 6 9.23 -29.69 31.23
CA SER A 6 8.43 -28.70 30.51
C SER A 6 7.00 -29.01 30.03
N ASP A 7 6.23 -29.87 30.70
CA ASP A 7 4.77 -29.91 30.44
C ASP A 7 4.09 -28.55 30.73
N SER A 8 4.65 -27.75 31.64
CA SER A 8 4.21 -26.38 31.95
C SER A 8 4.62 -25.35 30.88
N GLU A 9 5.82 -25.46 30.30
CA GLU A 9 6.29 -24.50 29.26
C GLU A 9 5.55 -24.72 27.94
N ASN A 10 5.17 -25.96 27.64
CA ASN A 10 4.38 -26.30 26.44
C ASN A 10 2.99 -25.63 26.44
N ASN A 11 2.37 -25.49 27.62
CA ASN A 11 1.07 -24.83 27.76
C ASN A 11 1.18 -23.30 27.74
N PHE A 12 2.22 -22.76 28.38
CA PHE A 12 2.50 -21.32 28.36
C PHE A 12 2.77 -20.81 26.93
N THR A 13 3.57 -21.56 26.17
CA THR A 13 3.95 -21.20 24.80
C THR A 13 2.74 -21.30 23.85
N LYS A 14 1.92 -22.35 23.96
CA LYS A 14 0.67 -22.48 23.19
C LYS A 14 -0.32 -21.34 23.44
N ASN A 15 -0.50 -20.94 24.70
CA ASN A 15 -1.37 -19.81 25.05
C ASN A 15 -0.83 -18.46 24.55
N LYS A 16 0.50 -18.31 24.50
CA LYS A 16 1.15 -17.15 23.90
C LYS A 16 1.00 -17.12 22.37
N LEU A 17 1.17 -18.26 21.68
CA LEU A 17 0.97 -18.36 20.24
C LEU A 17 -0.49 -18.06 19.83
N SER A 18 -1.47 -18.58 20.57
CA SER A 18 -2.89 -18.35 20.29
C SER A 18 -3.32 -16.91 20.58
N SER A 19 -2.72 -16.24 21.55
CA SER A 19 -2.98 -14.82 21.81
C SER A 19 -2.31 -13.90 20.77
N LEU A 20 -1.10 -14.22 20.31
CA LEU A 20 -0.45 -13.47 19.23
C LEU A 20 -1.18 -13.60 17.89
N GLU A 21 -1.73 -14.78 17.59
CA GLU A 21 -2.58 -14.98 16.41
C GLU A 21 -3.88 -14.16 16.49
N GLN A 22 -4.51 -14.13 17.67
CA GLN A 22 -5.71 -13.33 17.92
C GLN A 22 -5.44 -11.83 17.83
N VAL A 23 -4.32 -11.35 18.38
CA VAL A 23 -3.91 -9.93 18.28
C VAL A 23 -3.57 -9.55 16.84
N SER A 24 -2.94 -10.45 16.07
CA SER A 24 -2.66 -10.24 14.65
C SER A 24 -3.97 -10.12 13.84
N LYS A 25 -4.93 -11.02 14.05
CA LYS A 25 -6.26 -10.97 13.40
C LYS A 25 -7.07 -9.75 13.83
N ALA A 26 -7.00 -9.35 15.09
CA ALA A 26 -7.64 -8.14 15.60
C ALA A 26 -7.03 -6.87 14.98
N SER A 27 -5.71 -6.78 14.87
CA SER A 27 -5.02 -5.64 14.27
C SER A 27 -5.31 -5.47 12.78
N LEU A 28 -5.42 -6.57 12.03
CA LEU A 28 -5.86 -6.54 10.62
C LEU A 28 -7.32 -6.08 10.47
N THR A 29 -8.14 -6.29 11.50
CA THR A 29 -9.54 -5.83 11.55
C THR A 29 -9.61 -4.34 11.93
N GLU A 30 -8.72 -3.86 12.80
CA GLU A 30 -8.64 -2.44 13.19
C GLU A 30 -8.11 -1.52 12.07
N ALA A 31 -7.32 -2.04 11.13
CA ALA A 31 -6.85 -1.30 9.96
C ALA A 31 -7.88 -1.20 8.81
N LYS A 32 -9.09 -1.75 9.00
CA LYS A 32 -10.17 -1.67 8.02
C LYS A 32 -10.99 -0.40 8.31
N TRP A 33 -11.13 0.47 7.31
CA TRP A 33 -11.98 1.65 7.47
C TRP A 33 -13.41 1.20 7.76
N ILE A 34 -13.96 1.74 8.83
CA ILE A 34 -15.29 1.39 9.36
C ILE A 34 -16.27 2.47 8.90
N ASP A 35 -17.45 2.07 8.44
CA ASP A 35 -18.52 3.02 8.16
C ASP A 35 -19.16 3.52 9.46
N ASN A 36 -20.11 4.45 9.34
CA ASN A 36 -20.86 4.94 10.49
C ASN A 36 -21.80 3.89 11.11
N SER A 37 -21.94 2.72 10.49
CA SER A 37 -22.76 1.59 10.94
C SER A 37 -21.92 0.53 11.68
N GLY A 38 -20.60 0.71 11.78
CA GLY A 38 -19.69 -0.28 12.36
C GLY A 38 -19.37 -1.46 11.43
N GLU A 39 -19.82 -1.40 10.18
CA GLU A 39 -19.45 -2.36 9.15
C GLU A 39 -18.19 -1.90 8.44
N ALA A 40 -17.34 -2.87 8.15
CA ALA A 40 -16.03 -2.57 7.63
C ALA A 40 -16.12 -2.41 6.11
N VAL A 41 -15.79 -1.22 5.62
CA VAL A 41 -15.98 -0.77 4.23
C VAL A 41 -14.99 -1.50 3.34
N GLU A 42 -15.46 -2.41 2.49
CA GLU A 42 -14.60 -3.11 1.52
C GLU A 42 -14.11 -2.20 0.38
N LYS A 43 -14.82 -1.10 0.13
CA LYS A 43 -14.55 -0.17 -0.96
C LYS A 43 -14.27 1.23 -0.44
N VAL A 44 -13.10 1.34 0.16
CA VAL A 44 -12.53 2.61 0.61
C VAL A 44 -11.91 3.32 -0.60
N PHE A 45 -11.85 4.64 -0.55
CA PHE A 45 -11.19 5.45 -1.58
C PHE A 45 -9.73 5.01 -1.71
N GLY A 46 -9.45 4.15 -2.68
CA GLY A 46 -8.17 3.47 -2.84
C GLY A 46 -8.07 2.95 -4.26
N PHE A 47 -6.91 3.11 -4.87
CA PHE A 47 -6.67 2.75 -6.26
C PHE A 47 -7.09 1.29 -6.48
N ASN A 48 -8.18 1.10 -7.22
CA ASN A 48 -8.59 -0.23 -7.70
C ASN A 48 -7.44 -0.81 -8.54
N GLN A 49 -7.24 -2.12 -8.61
CA GLN A 49 -6.17 -2.74 -9.43
C GLN A 49 -6.18 -2.22 -10.88
N ASN A 50 -7.37 -1.98 -11.43
CA ASN A 50 -7.52 -1.37 -12.76
C ASN A 50 -7.03 0.09 -12.80
N ALA A 51 -7.27 0.87 -11.74
CA ALA A 51 -6.81 2.25 -11.62
C ALA A 51 -5.29 2.32 -11.43
N GLU A 52 -4.70 1.42 -10.65
CA GLU A 52 -3.24 1.30 -10.53
C GLU A 52 -2.60 0.99 -11.90
N LEU A 53 -3.18 0.06 -12.65
CA LEU A 53 -2.68 -0.31 -13.98
C LEU A 53 -2.78 0.84 -14.98
N VAL A 54 -3.91 1.56 -14.99
CA VAL A 54 -4.12 2.70 -15.90
C VAL A 54 -3.23 3.88 -15.51
N ASN A 55 -3.10 4.18 -14.21
CA ASN A 55 -2.21 5.22 -13.72
C ASN A 55 -0.75 4.90 -14.04
N GLY A 56 -0.34 3.64 -13.89
CA GLY A 56 1.00 3.17 -14.26
C GLY A 56 1.30 3.36 -15.75
N ARG A 57 0.35 3.01 -16.64
CA ARG A 57 0.51 3.23 -18.09
C ARG A 57 0.56 4.71 -18.45
N ALA A 58 -0.34 5.50 -17.88
CA ALA A 58 -0.36 6.94 -18.09
C ALA A 58 0.96 7.59 -17.62
N ALA A 59 1.52 7.13 -16.50
CA ALA A 59 2.81 7.60 -16.01
C ALA A 59 3.97 7.22 -16.96
N MET A 60 3.98 6.01 -17.53
CA MET A 60 4.99 5.61 -18.52
C MET A 60 4.94 6.50 -19.77
N PHE A 61 3.74 6.78 -20.29
CA PHE A 61 3.56 7.68 -21.44
C PHE A 61 3.89 9.13 -21.09
N GLY A 62 3.52 9.60 -19.89
CA GLY A 62 3.86 10.94 -19.42
C GLY A 62 5.36 11.15 -19.30
N PHE A 63 6.08 10.19 -18.72
CA PHE A 63 7.54 10.24 -18.62
C PHE A 63 8.20 10.20 -20.01
N LEU A 64 7.75 9.29 -20.88
CA LEU A 64 8.25 9.21 -22.27
C LEU A 64 8.02 10.52 -23.01
N MET A 65 6.84 11.14 -22.84
CA MET A 65 6.51 12.40 -23.47
C MET A 65 7.43 13.52 -22.97
N LEU A 66 7.71 13.59 -21.66
CA LEU A 66 8.66 14.58 -21.10
C LEU A 66 10.05 14.45 -21.74
N VAL A 67 10.57 13.23 -21.87
CA VAL A 67 11.87 12.98 -22.52
C VAL A 67 11.85 13.39 -23.99
N ILE A 68 10.79 13.04 -24.73
CA ILE A 68 10.67 13.41 -26.15
C ILE A 68 10.55 14.93 -26.31
N THR A 69 9.73 15.59 -25.49
CA THR A 69 9.59 17.05 -25.55
C THR A 69 10.87 17.76 -25.17
N GLU A 70 11.61 17.25 -24.19
CA GLU A 70 12.92 17.81 -23.84
C GLU A 70 13.89 17.76 -25.03
N ILE A 71 13.94 16.65 -25.75
CA ILE A 71 14.80 16.47 -26.92
C ILE A 71 14.35 17.32 -28.11
N VAL A 72 13.04 17.34 -28.41
CA VAL A 72 12.48 18.04 -29.57
C VAL A 72 12.51 19.56 -29.39
N PHE A 73 12.25 20.05 -28.17
CA PHE A 73 12.22 21.48 -27.86
C PHE A 73 13.53 21.99 -27.25
N GLY A 74 14.58 21.16 -27.19
CA GLY A 74 15.94 21.56 -26.83
C GLY A 74 16.09 22.14 -25.41
N GLY A 75 15.23 21.74 -24.48
CA GLY A 75 15.23 22.25 -23.10
C GLY A 75 14.41 23.53 -22.85
N GLN A 76 13.72 24.09 -23.86
CA GLN A 76 12.66 25.06 -23.57
C GLN A 76 11.40 24.30 -23.14
N ALA A 77 11.12 24.31 -21.84
CA ALA A 77 9.87 23.81 -21.30
C ALA A 77 8.70 24.38 -22.10
N THR A 78 7.68 23.57 -22.43
CA THR A 78 6.46 24.00 -23.14
C THR A 78 5.80 25.23 -22.48
N THR A 79 6.12 25.50 -21.20
CA THR A 79 5.84 26.73 -20.46
C THR A 79 6.32 28.02 -21.16
N HIS A 80 7.47 28.03 -21.84
CA HIS A 80 7.93 29.20 -22.60
C HIS A 80 7.00 29.52 -23.79
N SER A 81 6.50 28.50 -24.48
CA SER A 81 5.61 28.67 -25.64
C SER A 81 4.16 28.99 -25.25
N ILE A 82 3.70 28.57 -24.06
CA ILE A 82 2.31 28.80 -23.59
C ILE A 82 2.19 30.08 -22.75
N PHE A 83 3.21 30.43 -21.94
CA PHE A 83 3.17 31.60 -21.06
C PHE A 83 4.12 32.74 -21.47
N GLY A 84 5.03 32.52 -22.43
CA GLY A 84 5.89 33.58 -22.98
C GLY A 84 6.93 34.14 -21.99
N ILE A 85 7.17 33.47 -20.86
CA ILE A 85 8.12 33.95 -19.84
C ILE A 85 9.43 33.18 -19.95
N GLY A 86 10.38 33.84 -20.62
CA GLY A 86 11.81 33.90 -20.29
C GLY A 86 12.58 32.60 -20.23
#